data_AF-A0A6L4AN54-F1
#
_entry.id   AF-A0A6L4AN54-F1
#
_cell.length_a   1.000
_cell.length_b   1.000
_cell.length_c   1.000
_cell.angle_alpha   90.00
_cell.angle_beta   90.00
_cell.angle_gamma   90.00
#
_symmetry.space_group_name_H-M   'P 1'
#
loop_
_entity.id
_entity.type
_entity.pdbx_description
1 polymer ?
#
loop_
_entity_poly.entity_id
_entity_poly.type
_entity_poly.pdbx_seq_one_letter_code
_entity_poly.pdbx_strand_id
1 'polypeptide(L)'
;MMPRLGETYPVEIDVTSKPKTEYETDEYFELDLPVAPAVMVGDDIVVEGSDISDHDLEVCICKKLGLPEPQKKGLMDRLFGKS
;
A
#
# COMPACT_ATOMS: atom_id res chain seq x y z
N MET A 1 -0.11 -7.19 5.25
CA MET A 1 -0.34 -5.78 4.91
C MET A 1 -1.78 -5.54 4.50
N MET A 2 -2.20 -5.88 3.27
CA MET A 2 -3.47 -5.36 2.73
C MET A 2 -4.78 -5.80 3.43
N PRO A 3 -5.02 -7.09 3.77
CA PRO A 3 -6.30 -7.50 4.37
C PRO A 3 -6.65 -6.75 5.66
N ARG A 4 -5.65 -6.38 6.46
CA ARG A 4 -5.84 -5.62 7.71
C ARG A 4 -6.18 -4.14 7.47
N LEU A 5 -5.77 -3.56 6.35
CA LEU A 5 -6.07 -2.15 6.04
C LEU A 5 -7.56 -1.97 5.74
N GLY A 6 -8.21 -2.94 5.08
CA GLY A 6 -9.66 -2.93 4.83
C GLY A 6 -10.51 -3.11 6.09
N GLU A 7 -9.95 -3.69 7.15
CA GLU A 7 -10.60 -3.72 8.48
C GLU A 7 -10.42 -2.40 9.24
N THR A 8 -9.30 -1.70 9.01
CA THR A 8 -8.91 -0.50 9.77
C THR A 8 -9.51 0.77 9.17
N TYR A 9 -9.61 0.83 7.85
CA TYR A 9 -10.10 1.98 7.09
C TYR A 9 -11.30 1.56 6.25
N PRO A 10 -12.27 2.45 6.01
CA PRO A 10 -13.40 2.18 5.13
C PRO A 10 -12.96 2.24 3.66
N VAL A 11 -12.13 1.29 3.23
CA VAL A 11 -11.58 1.19 1.87
C VAL A 11 -11.89 -0.17 1.26
N GLU A 12 -12.16 -0.17 -0.04
CA GLU A 12 -12.20 -1.40 -0.83
C GLU A 12 -10.78 -1.74 -1.29
N ILE A 13 -10.41 -3.02 -1.25
CA ILE A 13 -9.10 -3.50 -1.65
C ILE A 13 -9.27 -4.49 -2.78
N ASP A 14 -8.75 -4.14 -3.94
CA ASP A 14 -8.58 -5.07 -5.06
C ASP A 14 -7.13 -5.50 -5.16
N VAL A 15 -6.90 -6.80 -5.43
CA VAL A 15 -5.56 -7.39 -5.55
C VAL A 15 -5.50 -8.22 -6.81
N THR A 16 -4.76 -7.70 -7.80
CA THR A 16 -4.38 -8.47 -8.99
C THR A 16 -2.97 -9.03 -8.81
N SER A 17 -2.83 -10.35 -8.81
CA SER A 17 -1.51 -11.01 -8.79
C SER A 17 -1.36 -11.98 -9.96
N LYS A 18 -0.24 -11.84 -10.68
CA LYS A 18 0.18 -12.76 -11.74
C LYS A 18 1.62 -13.24 -11.49
N PRO A 19 2.07 -14.32 -12.13
CA PRO A 19 3.48 -14.70 -12.17
C PRO A 19 4.33 -13.55 -12.69
N LYS A 20 5.54 -13.39 -12.14
CA LYS A 20 6.48 -12.33 -12.51
C LYS A 20 6.69 -12.22 -14.03
N THR A 21 6.79 -13.36 -14.73
CA THR A 21 7.00 -13.42 -16.18
C THR A 21 5.87 -12.77 -16.98
N GLU A 22 4.65 -12.70 -16.46
CA GLU A 22 3.52 -12.03 -17.13
C GLU A 22 3.59 -10.49 -17.01
N TYR A 23 4.39 -9.95 -16.10
CA TYR A 23 4.62 -8.51 -15.95
C TYR A 23 5.88 -8.03 -16.68
N GLU A 24 6.72 -8.95 -17.17
CA GLU A 24 7.96 -8.66 -17.88
C GLU A 24 7.81 -8.81 -19.40
N THR A 25 6.57 -8.84 -19.93
CA THR A 25 6.32 -8.95 -21.38
C THR A 25 6.07 -7.59 -22.01
N ASP A 26 6.46 -7.44 -23.27
CA ASP A 26 6.25 -6.20 -24.05
C ASP A 26 4.76 -5.83 -24.08
N GLU A 27 3.86 -6.82 -24.18
CA GLU A 27 2.42 -6.58 -24.16
C GLU A 27 1.93 -5.98 -22.84
N TYR A 28 2.54 -6.33 -21.70
CA TYR A 28 2.18 -5.72 -20.42
C TYR A 28 2.66 -4.26 -20.35
N PHE A 29 3.86 -3.97 -20.86
CA PHE A 29 4.40 -2.62 -20.92
C PHE A 29 3.59 -1.69 -21.84
N GLU A 30 2.89 -2.25 -22.83
CA GLU A 30 1.98 -1.50 -23.71
C GLU A 30 0.64 -1.12 -23.03
N LEU A 31 0.29 -1.70 -21.88
CA LEU A 31 -0.98 -1.45 -21.19
C LEU A 31 -1.04 -0.10 -20.46
N ASP A 32 0.04 0.67 -20.47
CA ASP A 32 0.17 1.95 -19.72
C ASP A 32 -0.18 1.79 -18.23
N LEU A 33 0.08 0.60 -17.69
CA LEU A 33 -0.09 0.27 -16.28
C LEU A 33 1.21 0.53 -15.51
N PRO A 34 1.14 0.84 -14.20
CA PRO A 34 2.33 1.02 -13.39
C PRO A 34 3.17 -0.25 -13.34
N VAL A 35 4.49 -0.07 -13.23
CA VAL A 35 5.44 -1.18 -13.19
C VAL A 35 5.20 -2.02 -11.94
N ALA A 36 4.87 -3.29 -12.11
CA ALA A 36 4.70 -4.22 -10.99
C ALA A 36 6.05 -4.50 -10.28
N PRO A 37 6.07 -4.68 -8.95
CA PRO A 37 4.96 -4.50 -8.02
C PRO A 37 4.58 -3.03 -7.89
N ALA A 38 3.28 -2.75 -7.82
CA ALA A 38 2.75 -1.40 -7.67
C ALA A 38 1.58 -1.36 -6.68
N VAL A 39 1.40 -0.21 -6.02
CA VAL A 39 0.23 0.08 -5.19
C VAL A 39 -0.36 1.42 -5.61
N MET A 40 -1.68 1.43 -5.82
CA MET A 40 -2.45 2.63 -6.10
C MET A 40 -3.43 2.92 -4.96
N VAL A 41 -3.69 4.19 -4.69
CA VAL A 41 -4.74 4.63 -3.74
C VAL A 41 -5.66 5.62 -4.45
N GLY A 42 -6.85 5.13 -4.82
CA GLY A 42 -7.68 5.81 -5.81
C GLY A 42 -6.96 5.80 -7.17
N ASP A 43 -6.84 6.96 -7.79
CA ASP A 43 -6.19 7.12 -9.10
C ASP A 43 -4.69 7.42 -9.01
N ASP A 44 -4.13 7.51 -7.79
CA ASP A 44 -2.72 7.89 -7.59
C ASP A 44 -1.84 6.64 -7.43
N ILE A 45 -0.77 6.55 -8.22
CA ILE A 45 0.31 5.57 -8.02
C ILE A 45 1.14 6.01 -6.80
N VAL A 46 1.20 5.15 -5.78
CA VAL A 46 1.93 5.42 -4.54
C VAL A 46 3.33 4.81 -4.56
N VAL A 47 3.46 3.63 -5.15
CA VAL A 47 4.74 2.97 -5.40
C VAL A 47 4.65 2.15 -6.69
N GLU A 48 5.75 2.07 -7.42
CA GLU A 48 5.93 1.19 -8.56
C GLU A 48 7.36 0.60 -8.56
N GLY A 49 7.51 -0.59 -9.12
CA GLY A 49 8.76 -1.34 -9.21
C GLY A 49 9.41 -1.69 -7.86
N SER A 50 8.73 -1.45 -6.74
CA SER A 50 9.27 -1.63 -5.38
C SER A 50 8.17 -1.83 -4.35
N ASP A 51 8.57 -2.14 -3.11
CA ASP A 51 7.66 -2.33 -1.98
C ASP A 51 7.44 -1.02 -1.21
N ILE A 52 6.37 -0.97 -0.41
CA ILE A 52 6.00 0.18 0.44
C ILE A 52 5.85 -0.26 1.90
N SER A 53 6.23 0.61 2.84
CA SER A 53 6.01 0.34 4.26
C SER A 53 4.53 0.48 4.63
N ASP A 54 4.05 -0.30 5.61
CA ASP A 54 2.68 -0.18 6.14
C ASP A 54 2.36 1.27 6.53
N HIS A 55 3.31 1.96 7.17
CA HIS A 55 3.11 3.34 7.61
C HIS A 55 2.93 4.32 6.45
N ASP A 56 3.76 4.22 5.41
CA ASP A 56 3.68 5.13 4.27
C ASP A 56 2.39 4.90 3.49
N LEU A 57 1.97 3.64 3.34
CA LEU A 57 0.69 3.29 2.72
C LEU A 57 -0.50 3.83 3.55
N GLU A 58 -0.47 3.68 4.87
CA GLU A 58 -1.50 4.22 5.77
C GLU A 58 -1.57 5.75 5.70
N VAL A 59 -0.44 6.46 5.61
CA VAL A 59 -0.41 7.92 5.42
C VAL A 59 -1.13 8.31 4.13
N CYS A 60 -0.86 7.60 3.02
CA CYS A 60 -1.53 7.83 1.74
C CYS A 60 -3.03 7.60 1.82
N ILE A 61 -3.47 6.53 2.47
CA ILE A 61 -4.88 6.22 2.71
C ILE A 61 -5.56 7.31 3.54
N CYS A 62 -4.97 7.67 4.69
CA CYS A 62 -5.52 8.73 5.56
C CYS A 62 -5.66 10.04 4.82
N LYS A 63 -4.65 10.44 4.03
CA LYS A 63 -4.67 11.65 3.23
C LYS A 63 -5.83 11.66 2.22
N LYS A 64 -6.05 10.55 1.51
CA LYS A 64 -7.17 10.44 0.54
C LYS A 64 -8.54 10.45 1.23
N LEU A 65 -8.64 9.90 2.44
CA LEU A 65 -9.88 9.88 3.23
C LEU A 65 -10.12 11.18 4.03
N GLY A 66 -9.18 12.13 4.03
CA GLY A 66 -9.25 13.34 4.87
C GLY A 66 -9.13 13.06 6.37
N LEU A 67 -8.52 11.93 6.75
CA LEU A 67 -8.28 11.50 8.12
C LEU A 67 -6.92 12.01 8.63
N PRO A 68 -6.73 12.12 9.95
CA PRO A 68 -5.42 12.42 10.52
C PRO A 68 -4.39 11.35 10.17
N GLU A 69 -3.13 11.75 10.06
CA GLU A 69 -2.03 10.81 9.80
C GLU A 69 -1.94 9.73 10.89
N PRO A 70 -1.63 8.47 10.50
CA PRO A 70 -1.44 7.38 11.45
C PRO A 70 -0.27 7.68 12.39
N GLN A 71 -0.40 7.36 13.66
CA GLN A 71 0.70 7.53 14.61
C GLN A 71 1.82 6.54 14.27
N LYS A 72 3.07 7.04 14.21
CA LYS A 72 4.25 6.18 14.13
C LYS A 72 4.35 5.36 15.42
N LYS A 73 4.04 4.06 15.35
CA LYS A 73 4.30 3.13 16.45
C LYS A 73 5.81 2.96 16.61
N GLY A 74 6.41 3.84 17.40
CA GLY A 74 7.83 3.79 17.74
C GLY A 74 8.16 2.73 18.77
N LEU A 75 9.44 2.39 18.85
CA LEU A 75 10.04 1.48 19.84
C LEU A 75 9.66 1.78 21.30
N MET A 76 9.25 3.02 21.60
CA MET A 76 8.77 3.44 22.93
C MET A 76 7.49 2.72 23.36
N ASP A 77 6.58 2.38 22.44
CA ASP A 77 5.33 1.68 22.76
C ASP A 77 5.60 0.23 23.24
N ARG A 78 6.74 -0.35 22.81
CA ARG A 78 7.22 -1.68 23.25
C ARG A 78 7.89 -1.66 24.62
N LEU A 79 8.35 -0.50 25.10
CA LEU A 79 9.04 -0.37 26.39
C LEU A 79 8.10 0.02 27.54
N PHE A 80 6.95 0.64 27.26
CA PHE A 80 5.98 1.05 28.29
C PHE A 80 4.78 0.08 28.47
N GLY A 81 4.73 -1.03 27.72
CA GLY A 81 3.63 -1.99 27.73
C GLY A 81 3.80 -3.23 28.62
N LYS A 82 4.74 -3.24 29.58
CA LYS A 82 4.92 -4.34 30.53
C LYS A 82 5.25 -3.82 31.92
N SER A 83 4.22 -3.64 32.75
CA SER A 83 4.30 -3.83 34.19
C SER A 83 3.03 -4.53 34.68
#